data_AF-A0A812SBI8-F1
#
_entry.id   AF-A0A812SBI8-F1
#
_cell.length_a   1.000
_cell.length_b   1.000
_cell.length_c   1.000
_cell.angle_alpha   90.00
_cell.angle_beta   90.00
_cell.angle_gamma   90.00
#
_symmetry.space_group_name_H-M   'P 1'
#
loop_
_entity.id
_entity.type
_entity.pdbx_description
1 polymer ?
#
loop_
_entity_poly.entity_id
_entity_poly.type
_entity_poly.pdbx_seq_one_letter_code
_entity_poly.pdbx_strand_id
1 'polypeptide(L)'
;MKILDFILIRWIHKQQFSTAQLRAWGMARASLLHNDVRFLLDRFEQVVMSLLIVCLVLTTDAVVQYIVWSKPPNLSAAYIIVVFAVSTWLCINAAVGCHCAQQNHLKTLVEMKEASLLQAVGPDLDYVRSFIDVMVKRLSSGGDYQTKMLYMPLNPVLQKSLLAYFCTSVLAVAGKILFDSSLFGE
;
A
#
# COMPACT_ATOMS: atom_id res chain seq x y z
N MET A 1 -8.23 -4.16 11.78
CA MET A 1 -7.51 -5.35 11.26
C MET A 1 -6.78 -6.18 12.32
N LYS A 2 -5.95 -5.61 13.21
CA LYS A 2 -5.17 -6.36 14.22
C LYS A 2 -6.01 -7.21 15.20
N ILE A 3 -7.18 -6.73 15.59
CA ILE A 3 -8.10 -7.47 16.47
C ILE A 3 -8.58 -8.78 15.82
N LEU A 4 -8.89 -8.75 14.51
CA LEU A 4 -9.28 -9.93 13.76
C LEU A 4 -8.15 -10.97 13.68
N ASP A 5 -6.91 -10.49 13.60
CA ASP A 5 -5.71 -11.34 13.60
C ASP A 5 -5.53 -12.04 14.96
N PHE A 6 -5.65 -11.27 16.05
CA PHE A 6 -5.60 -11.79 17.41
C PHE A 6 -6.68 -12.85 17.69
N ILE A 7 -7.88 -12.67 17.14
CA ILE A 7 -8.96 -13.67 17.25
C ILE A 7 -8.56 -14.98 16.57
N LEU A 8 -8.03 -14.93 15.34
CA LEU A 8 -7.58 -16.12 14.62
C LEU A 8 -6.44 -16.84 15.36
N ILE A 9 -5.40 -16.10 15.78
CA ILE A 9 -4.27 -16.65 16.53
C ILE A 9 -4.74 -17.34 17.82
N ARG A 10 -5.69 -16.72 18.53
CA ARG A 10 -6.26 -17.30 19.75
C ARG A 10 -7.02 -18.60 19.45
N TRP A 11 -7.72 -18.69 18.32
CA TRP A 11 -8.43 -19.89 17.90
C TRP A 11 -7.48 -21.03 17.50
N ILE A 12 -6.38 -20.72 16.81
CA ILE A 12 -5.31 -21.69 16.56
C ILE A 12 -4.75 -22.21 17.88
N HIS A 13 -4.39 -21.32 18.80
CA HIS A 13 -3.72 -21.71 20.03
C HIS A 13 -4.63 -22.56 20.94
N LYS A 14 -5.92 -22.21 20.99
CA LYS A 14 -6.91 -22.97 21.75
C LYS A 14 -7.41 -24.22 21.05
N GLN A 15 -7.12 -24.40 19.76
CA GLN A 15 -7.56 -25.55 18.97
C GLN A 15 -9.08 -25.76 19.04
N GLN A 16 -9.84 -24.67 19.24
CA GLN A 16 -11.28 -24.67 19.47
C GLN A 16 -11.90 -23.45 18.79
N PHE A 17 -12.72 -23.72 17.78
CA PHE A 17 -13.53 -22.71 17.11
C PHE A 17 -14.77 -23.36 16.47
N SER A 18 -15.88 -22.63 16.46
CA SER A 18 -17.12 -23.07 15.81
C SER A 18 -17.20 -22.55 14.37
N THR A 19 -17.88 -23.29 13.49
CA THR A 19 -18.28 -22.85 12.15
C THR A 19 -18.98 -21.50 12.16
N ALA A 20 -19.84 -21.25 13.16
CA ALA A 20 -20.54 -19.98 13.33
C ALA A 20 -19.60 -18.82 13.66
N GLN A 21 -18.57 -19.08 14.49
CA GLN A 21 -17.56 -18.08 14.84
C GLN A 21 -16.69 -17.72 13.63
N LEU A 22 -16.28 -18.71 12.84
CA LEU A 22 -15.50 -18.50 11.63
C LEU A 22 -16.29 -17.70 10.57
N ARG A 23 -17.59 -18.01 10.42
CA ARG A 23 -18.50 -17.28 9.54
C ARG A 23 -18.72 -15.84 10.01
N ALA A 24 -18.93 -15.64 11.31
CA ALA A 24 -19.07 -14.31 11.91
C ALA A 24 -17.79 -13.48 11.75
N TRP A 25 -16.61 -14.10 11.91
CA TRP A 25 -15.33 -13.46 11.63
C TRP A 25 -15.20 -13.04 10.16
N GLY A 26 -15.57 -13.93 9.23
CA GLY A 26 -15.57 -13.62 7.79
C GLY A 26 -16.50 -12.45 7.44
N MET A 27 -17.70 -12.41 8.04
CA MET A 27 -18.65 -11.29 7.87
C MET A 27 -18.14 -9.99 8.51
N ALA A 28 -17.61 -10.05 9.72
CA ALA A 28 -17.03 -8.89 10.41
C ALA A 28 -15.84 -8.32 9.65
N ARG A 29 -14.98 -9.21 9.11
CA ARG A 29 -13.87 -8.83 8.24
C ARG A 29 -14.37 -8.17 6.96
N ALA A 30 -15.36 -8.74 6.29
CA ALA A 30 -15.95 -8.16 5.07
C ALA A 30 -16.61 -6.79 5.33
N SER A 31 -17.29 -6.62 6.48
CA SER A 31 -17.91 -5.36 6.89
C SER A 31 -16.87 -4.27 7.18
N LEU A 32 -15.83 -4.60 7.96
CA LEU A 32 -14.67 -3.72 8.18
C LEU A 32 -13.96 -3.39 6.86
N LEU A 33 -13.87 -4.36 5.94
CA LEU A 33 -13.33 -4.16 4.60
C LEU A 33 -14.10 -3.09 3.82
N HIS A 34 -15.43 -3.22 3.83
CA HIS A 34 -16.30 -2.43 2.99
C HIS A 34 -16.43 -0.99 3.51
N ASN A 35 -16.60 -0.83 4.83
CA ASN A 35 -16.79 0.47 5.46
C ASN A 35 -15.48 1.25 5.60
N ASP A 36 -14.45 0.64 6.19
CA ASP A 36 -13.28 1.40 6.61
C ASP A 36 -12.19 1.47 5.55
N VAL A 37 -12.25 0.65 4.50
CA VAL A 37 -11.06 0.50 3.66
C VAL A 37 -11.36 0.49 2.19
N ARG A 38 -12.49 -0.03 1.70
CA ARG A 38 -12.85 0.15 0.28
C ARG A 38 -13.11 1.63 -0.03
N PHE A 39 -13.87 2.31 0.83
CA PHE A 39 -14.17 3.73 0.68
C PHE A 39 -12.93 4.62 0.92
N LEU A 40 -12.07 4.21 1.85
CA LEU A 40 -10.83 4.93 2.14
C LEU A 40 -9.76 4.67 1.06
N LEU A 41 -9.57 3.45 0.57
CA LEU A 41 -8.54 3.16 -0.45
C LEU A 41 -8.85 3.79 -1.80
N ASP A 42 -10.09 3.70 -2.28
CA ASP A 42 -10.46 4.27 -3.59
C ASP A 42 -10.27 5.80 -3.57
N ARG A 43 -10.64 6.42 -2.44
CA ARG A 43 -10.40 7.84 -2.17
C ARG A 43 -8.93 8.17 -1.96
N PHE A 44 -8.16 7.32 -1.27
CA PHE A 44 -6.73 7.53 -1.05
C PHE A 44 -5.92 7.35 -2.34
N GLU A 45 -6.25 6.40 -3.20
CA GLU A 45 -5.56 6.20 -4.48
C GLU A 45 -5.71 7.45 -5.35
N GLN A 46 -6.93 7.96 -5.49
CA GLN A 46 -7.18 9.20 -6.22
C GLN A 46 -6.46 10.41 -5.59
N VAL A 47 -6.49 10.54 -4.26
CA VAL A 47 -5.83 11.64 -3.54
C VAL A 47 -4.32 11.55 -3.71
N VAL A 48 -3.71 10.39 -3.52
CA VAL A 48 -2.25 10.23 -3.61
C VAL A 48 -1.78 10.46 -5.05
N MET A 49 -2.50 9.96 -6.05
CA MET A 49 -2.18 10.24 -7.45
C MET A 49 -2.31 11.73 -7.76
N SER A 50 -3.33 12.41 -7.23
CA SER A 50 -3.50 13.85 -7.42
C SER A 50 -2.35 14.65 -6.78
N LEU A 51 -1.97 14.31 -5.54
CA LEU A 51 -0.84 14.94 -4.84
C LEU A 51 0.48 14.70 -5.58
N LEU A 52 0.69 13.48 -6.07
CA LEU A 52 1.89 13.11 -6.79
C LEU A 52 2.00 13.85 -8.14
N ILE A 53 0.91 13.98 -8.89
CA ILE A 53 0.87 14.78 -10.12
C ILE A 53 1.25 16.23 -9.84
N VAL A 54 0.69 16.84 -8.78
CA VAL A 54 1.05 18.21 -8.40
C VAL A 54 2.54 18.32 -8.04
N CYS A 55 3.10 17.37 -7.29
CA CYS A 55 4.53 17.33 -7.01
C CYS A 55 5.38 17.27 -8.28
N LEU A 56 5.02 16.43 -9.26
CA LEU A 56 5.75 16.31 -10.52
C LEU A 56 5.69 17.60 -11.34
N VAL A 57 4.53 18.25 -11.41
CA VAL A 57 4.37 19.53 -12.13
C VAL A 57 5.22 20.63 -11.48
N LEU A 58 5.15 20.78 -10.16
CA LEU A 58 5.93 21.80 -9.45
C LEU A 58 7.44 21.52 -9.51
N THR A 59 7.85 20.24 -9.48
CA THR A 59 9.26 19.86 -9.67
C THR A 59 9.73 20.19 -11.08
N THR A 60 8.92 19.90 -12.11
CA THR A 60 9.22 20.27 -13.50
C THR A 60 9.38 21.78 -13.65
N ASP A 61 8.43 22.55 -13.12
CA ASP A 61 8.45 24.01 -13.17
C ASP A 61 9.70 24.59 -12.49
N ALA A 62 10.06 24.09 -11.30
CA ALA A 62 11.27 24.51 -10.60
C ALA A 62 12.56 24.19 -11.38
N VAL A 63 12.62 23.00 -12.00
CA VAL A 63 13.76 22.59 -12.85
C VAL A 63 13.86 23.46 -14.09
N VAL A 64 12.74 23.77 -14.76
CA VAL A 64 12.72 24.64 -15.94
C VAL A 64 13.11 26.07 -15.59
N GLN A 65 12.58 26.63 -14.49
CA GLN A 65 12.96 27.95 -13.99
C GLN A 65 14.45 28.08 -13.75
N TYR A 66 15.03 27.06 -13.12
CA TYR A 66 16.44 27.05 -12.82
C TYR A 66 17.29 26.82 -14.07
N ILE A 67 16.97 25.83 -14.91
CA ILE A 67 17.80 25.42 -16.05
C ILE A 67 17.64 26.35 -17.25
N VAL A 68 16.41 26.67 -17.65
CA VAL A 68 16.13 27.41 -18.89
C VAL A 68 16.12 28.91 -18.64
N TRP A 69 15.46 29.35 -17.57
CA TRP A 69 15.30 30.79 -17.31
C TRP A 69 16.35 31.36 -16.36
N SER A 70 17.23 30.54 -15.78
CA SER A 70 18.26 30.95 -14.81
C SER A 70 17.70 31.80 -13.66
N LYS A 71 16.46 31.53 -13.25
CA LYS A 71 15.79 32.21 -12.13
C LYS A 71 15.79 31.29 -10.91
N PRO A 72 15.88 31.85 -9.69
CA PRO A 72 15.75 31.04 -8.48
C PRO A 72 14.36 30.39 -8.43
N PRO A 73 14.26 29.11 -8.05
CA PRO A 73 12.98 28.43 -7.94
C PRO A 73 12.15 29.05 -6.81
N ASN A 74 10.83 29.04 -6.99
CA ASN A 74 9.93 29.59 -5.99
C ASN A 74 9.95 28.76 -4.68
N LEU A 75 10.36 29.39 -3.58
CA LEU A 75 10.42 28.77 -2.25
C LEU A 75 9.06 28.24 -1.77
N SER A 76 7.94 28.87 -2.16
CA SER A 76 6.61 28.38 -1.79
C SER A 76 6.28 27.06 -2.49
N ALA A 77 6.74 26.88 -3.74
CA ALA A 77 6.56 25.63 -4.47
C ALA A 77 7.38 24.51 -3.83
N ALA A 78 8.61 24.79 -3.38
CA ALA A 78 9.44 23.83 -2.66
C ALA A 78 8.77 23.35 -1.36
N TYR A 79 8.17 24.26 -0.58
CA TYR A 79 7.41 23.89 0.61
C TYR A 79 6.23 22.96 0.30
N ILE A 80 5.44 23.28 -0.73
CA ILE A 80 4.28 22.46 -1.15
C ILE A 80 4.74 21.06 -1.58
N ILE A 81 5.83 20.95 -2.35
CA ILE A 81 6.41 19.66 -2.76
C ILE A 81 6.74 18.80 -1.54
N VAL A 82 7.39 19.37 -0.52
CA VAL A 82 7.75 18.63 0.70
C VAL A 82 6.51 18.15 1.45
N VAL A 83 5.51 19.01 1.66
CA VAL A 83 4.27 18.65 2.36
C VAL A 83 3.53 17.54 1.62
N PHE A 84 3.44 17.63 0.30
CA PHE A 84 2.72 16.66 -0.51
C PHE A 84 3.48 15.34 -0.64
N ALA A 85 4.82 15.37 -0.70
CA ALA A 85 5.66 14.18 -0.66
C ALA A 85 5.51 13.42 0.67
N VAL A 86 5.54 14.13 1.81
CA VAL A 86 5.32 13.52 3.14
C VAL A 86 3.91 12.95 3.27
N SER A 87 2.90 13.68 2.78
CA SER A 87 1.51 13.20 2.79
C SER A 87 1.34 11.92 1.95
N THR A 88 1.95 11.90 0.76
CA THR A 88 2.00 10.73 -0.12
C THR A 88 2.67 9.55 0.59
N TRP A 89 3.81 9.77 1.24
CA TRP A 89 4.53 8.74 2.00
C TRP A 89 3.68 8.14 3.14
N LEU A 90 2.96 8.98 3.90
CA LEU A 90 2.08 8.51 4.97
C LEU A 90 0.94 7.64 4.42
N CYS A 91 0.32 8.03 3.31
CA CYS A 91 -0.72 7.24 2.66
C CYS A 91 -0.18 5.91 2.13
N ILE A 92 1.02 5.91 1.54
CA ILE A 92 1.70 4.69 1.07
C ILE A 92 1.96 3.73 2.25
N ASN A 93 2.50 4.23 3.37
CA ASN A 93 2.76 3.41 4.54
C ASN A 93 1.48 2.80 5.14
N ALA A 94 0.39 3.55 5.16
CA ALA A 94 -0.91 3.03 5.60
C ALA A 94 -1.43 1.91 4.68
N ALA A 95 -1.29 2.09 3.36
CA ALA A 95 -1.68 1.08 2.38
C ALA A 95 -0.82 -0.20 2.50
N VAL A 96 0.51 -0.05 2.67
CA VAL A 96 1.43 -1.17 2.91
C VAL A 96 1.08 -1.91 4.20
N GLY A 97 0.76 -1.18 5.28
CA GLY A 97 0.33 -1.80 6.54
C GLY A 97 -0.93 -2.65 6.39
N CYS A 98 -1.88 -2.22 5.56
CA CYS A 98 -3.08 -3.00 5.24
C CYS A 98 -2.74 -4.26 4.46
N HIS A 99 -1.85 -4.16 3.47
CA HIS A 99 -1.37 -5.31 2.70
C HIS A 99 -0.66 -6.34 3.59
N CYS A 100 0.24 -5.92 4.46
CA CYS A 100 0.92 -6.80 5.41
C CYS A 100 -0.07 -7.49 6.37
N ALA A 101 -1.08 -6.76 6.86
CA ALA A 101 -2.12 -7.34 7.72
C ALA A 101 -2.94 -8.43 6.99
N GLN A 102 -3.22 -8.24 5.70
CA GLN A 102 -3.89 -9.24 4.88
C GLN A 102 -3.02 -10.48 4.64
N GLN A 103 -1.71 -10.30 4.39
CA GLN A 103 -0.77 -11.42 4.26
C GLN A 103 -0.72 -12.24 5.55
N ASN A 104 -0.74 -11.59 6.72
CA ASN A 104 -0.80 -12.27 8.01
C ASN A 104 -2.10 -13.08 8.14
N HIS A 105 -3.27 -12.49 7.84
CA HIS A 105 -4.54 -13.22 7.86
C HIS A 105 -4.54 -14.44 6.94
N LEU A 106 -3.94 -14.34 5.76
CA LEU A 106 -3.81 -15.45 4.83
C LEU A 106 -2.94 -16.56 5.43
N LYS A 107 -1.77 -16.22 5.97
CA LYS A 107 -0.88 -17.17 6.63
C LYS A 107 -1.58 -17.89 7.78
N THR A 108 -2.24 -17.14 8.66
CA THR A 108 -2.96 -17.68 9.81
C THR A 108 -4.14 -18.57 9.39
N LEU A 109 -4.84 -18.25 8.30
CA LEU A 109 -5.92 -19.12 7.78
C LEU A 109 -5.38 -20.43 7.18
N VAL A 110 -4.22 -20.39 6.51
CA VAL A 110 -3.54 -21.60 6.03
C VAL A 110 -3.08 -22.46 7.21
N GLU A 111 -2.49 -21.86 8.24
CA GLU A 111 -2.12 -22.56 9.47
C GLU A 111 -3.33 -23.17 10.19
N MET A 112 -4.48 -22.47 10.22
CA MET A 112 -5.74 -23.04 10.73
C MET A 112 -6.22 -24.23 9.92
N LYS A 113 -6.09 -24.17 8.59
CA LYS A 113 -6.42 -25.30 7.70
C LYS A 113 -5.54 -26.51 8.03
N GLU A 114 -4.24 -26.30 8.18
CA GLU A 114 -3.28 -27.36 8.52
C GLU A 114 -3.52 -27.94 9.90
N ALA A 115 -3.77 -27.10 10.92
CA ALA A 115 -4.12 -27.56 12.26
C ALA A 115 -5.43 -28.38 12.28
N SER A 116 -6.42 -27.99 11.45
CA SER A 116 -7.67 -28.75 11.31
C SER A 116 -7.47 -30.13 10.63
N LEU A 117 -6.33 -30.38 9.97
CA LEU A 117 -6.02 -31.73 9.45
C LEU A 117 -5.58 -32.69 10.57
N LEU A 118 -5.02 -32.16 11.66
CA LEU A 118 -4.50 -32.94 12.77
C LEU A 118 -5.55 -33.22 13.86
N GLN A 119 -6.64 -32.44 13.89
CA GLN A 119 -7.76 -32.68 14.80
C GLN A 119 -8.73 -33.71 14.20
N ALA A 120 -9.03 -34.75 14.98
CA ALA A 120 -9.84 -35.89 14.60
C ALA A 120 -11.23 -35.51 14.03
N VAL A 121 -11.69 -36.35 13.11
CA VAL A 121 -12.93 -36.31 12.31
C VAL A 121 -14.14 -35.79 13.10
N GLY A 122 -14.56 -34.56 12.80
CA GLY A 122 -15.87 -34.01 13.17
C GLY A 122 -16.77 -33.83 11.94
N PRO A 123 -18.10 -33.87 12.09
CA PRO A 123 -19.05 -33.80 10.96
C PRO A 123 -19.00 -32.47 10.18
N ASP A 124 -18.46 -31.39 10.78
CA ASP A 124 -18.40 -30.05 10.19
C ASP A 124 -17.04 -29.72 9.55
N LEU A 125 -16.10 -30.65 9.57
CA LEU A 125 -14.69 -30.37 9.30
C LEU A 125 -14.42 -30.11 7.81
N ASP A 126 -15.15 -30.81 6.92
CA ASP A 126 -15.11 -30.56 5.48
C ASP A 126 -15.73 -29.20 5.11
N TYR A 127 -16.79 -28.79 5.82
CA TYR A 127 -17.39 -27.46 5.65
C TYR A 127 -16.43 -26.35 6.09
N VAL A 128 -15.78 -26.52 7.25
CA VAL A 128 -14.75 -25.57 7.73
C VAL A 128 -13.62 -25.44 6.71
N ARG A 129 -13.09 -26.55 6.20
CA ARG A 129 -12.01 -26.53 5.20
C ARG A 129 -12.43 -25.86 3.90
N SER A 130 -13.62 -26.19 3.39
CA SER A 130 -14.19 -25.56 2.21
C SER A 130 -14.35 -24.05 2.42
N PHE A 131 -14.84 -23.64 3.59
CA PHE A 131 -14.99 -22.22 3.92
C PHE A 131 -13.64 -21.50 4.02
N ILE A 132 -12.64 -22.11 4.66
CA ILE A 132 -11.27 -21.57 4.70
C ILE A 132 -10.69 -21.47 3.29
N ASP A 133 -10.87 -22.48 2.44
CA ASP A 133 -10.40 -22.45 1.05
C ASP A 133 -11.07 -21.36 0.22
N VAL A 134 -12.38 -21.14 0.41
CA VAL A 134 -13.08 -20.01 -0.21
C VAL A 134 -12.52 -18.68 0.29
N MET A 135 -12.24 -18.55 1.60
CA MET A 135 -11.63 -17.33 2.15
C MET A 135 -10.20 -17.11 1.67
N VAL A 136 -9.35 -18.14 1.69
CA VAL A 136 -7.97 -18.09 1.18
C VAL A 136 -7.97 -17.76 -0.30
N LYS A 137 -8.82 -18.40 -1.10
CA LYS A 137 -8.99 -18.08 -2.52
C LYS A 137 -9.44 -16.63 -2.70
N ARG A 138 -10.42 -16.15 -1.93
CA ARG A 138 -10.88 -14.76 -2.00
C ARG A 138 -9.79 -13.76 -1.60
N LEU A 139 -8.97 -14.10 -0.61
CA LEU A 139 -7.84 -13.32 -0.12
C LEU A 139 -6.65 -13.30 -1.09
N SER A 140 -6.38 -14.40 -1.79
CA SER A 140 -5.24 -14.58 -2.69
C SER A 140 -5.55 -14.18 -4.14
N SER A 141 -6.78 -14.41 -4.60
CA SER A 141 -7.23 -14.11 -5.96
C SER A 141 -7.75 -12.69 -6.13
N GLY A 142 -7.56 -11.82 -5.14
CA GLY A 142 -7.96 -10.41 -5.21
C GLY A 142 -9.44 -10.11 -5.04
N GLY A 143 -10.23 -11.08 -4.53
CA GLY A 143 -11.64 -10.88 -4.20
C GLY A 143 -11.86 -10.01 -2.95
N ASP A 144 -10.89 -9.99 -2.03
CA ASP A 144 -10.78 -9.01 -0.95
C ASP A 144 -9.42 -8.32 -1.06
N TYR A 145 -9.42 -6.98 -1.16
CA TYR A 145 -8.20 -6.18 -1.31
C TYR A 145 -7.18 -6.77 -2.28
N GLN A 146 -7.58 -6.97 -3.53
CA GLN A 146 -6.77 -6.28 -4.50
C GLN A 146 -7.16 -4.81 -4.35
N THR A 147 -6.25 -4.02 -3.79
CA THR A 147 -5.73 -2.92 -4.62
C THR A 147 -5.72 -3.45 -6.04
N LYS A 148 -6.79 -3.22 -6.83
CA LYS A 148 -6.72 -3.47 -8.26
C LYS A 148 -5.70 -2.45 -8.69
N MET A 149 -4.46 -2.92 -8.73
CA MET A 149 -3.21 -2.18 -8.81
C MET A 149 -3.09 -1.56 -10.19
N LEU A 150 -4.04 -0.71 -10.55
CA LEU A 150 -3.79 0.22 -11.62
C LEU A 150 -2.84 1.31 -11.07
N TYR A 151 -3.00 1.87 -9.86
CA TYR A 151 -2.27 3.10 -9.51
C TYR A 151 -1.86 3.40 -8.03
N MET A 152 -1.48 2.45 -7.15
CA MET A 152 -0.43 2.60 -6.07
C MET A 152 -0.49 1.52 -4.98
N PRO A 153 0.57 1.27 -4.15
CA PRO A 153 1.97 1.71 -4.23
C PRO A 153 2.96 0.55 -4.52
N LEU A 154 2.45 -0.64 -4.83
CA LEU A 154 3.23 -1.87 -5.03
C LEU A 154 3.59 -2.11 -6.51
N ASN A 155 3.35 -1.15 -7.41
CA ASN A 155 3.83 -1.27 -8.78
C ASN A 155 5.31 -0.87 -8.81
N PRO A 156 6.26 -1.83 -8.89
CA PRO A 156 7.68 -1.51 -8.91
C PRO A 156 8.07 -0.67 -10.13
N VAL A 157 7.28 -0.71 -11.21
CA VAL A 157 7.49 0.12 -12.40
C VAL A 157 7.24 1.58 -12.07
N LEU A 158 6.11 1.91 -11.44
CA LEU A 158 5.79 3.29 -11.06
C LEU A 158 6.83 3.85 -10.07
N GLN A 159 7.25 3.05 -9.08
CA GLN A 159 8.29 3.45 -8.12
C GLN A 159 9.62 3.74 -8.82
N LYS A 160 10.04 2.87 -9.75
CA LYS A 160 11.26 3.06 -10.55
C LYS A 160 11.17 4.31 -11.42
N SER A 161 10.03 4.53 -12.07
CA SER A 161 9.80 5.71 -12.92
C SER A 161 9.85 7.01 -12.11
N LEU A 162 9.24 7.04 -10.93
CA LEU A 162 9.28 8.20 -10.04
C LEU A 162 10.69 8.46 -9.52
N LEU A 163 11.38 7.41 -9.07
CA LEU A 163 12.78 7.53 -8.63
C LEU A 163 13.68 8.04 -9.76
N ALA A 164 13.53 7.48 -10.97
CA ALA A 164 14.28 7.92 -12.14
C ALA A 164 14.01 9.39 -12.46
N TYR A 165 12.74 9.82 -12.42
CA TYR A 165 12.35 11.21 -12.65
C TYR A 165 12.97 12.19 -11.64
N PHE A 166 12.98 11.84 -10.35
CA PHE A 166 13.64 12.67 -9.34
C PHE A 166 15.16 12.68 -9.51
N CYS A 167 15.79 11.54 -9.78
CA CYS A 167 17.23 11.47 -10.02
C CYS A 167 17.66 12.28 -11.26
N THR A 168 16.92 12.22 -12.37
CA THR A 168 17.24 13.01 -13.57
C THR A 168 17.08 14.50 -13.31
N SER A 169 16.06 14.91 -12.56
CA SER A 169 15.83 16.31 -12.17
C SER A 169 17.00 16.85 -11.32
N VAL A 170 17.46 16.07 -10.32
CA VAL A 170 18.60 16.44 -9.47
C VAL A 170 19.89 16.51 -10.28
N LEU A 171 20.15 15.51 -11.14
CA LEU A 171 21.34 15.48 -12.00
C LEU A 171 21.39 16.66 -12.97
N ALA A 172 20.25 17.06 -13.53
CA ALA A 172 20.16 18.20 -14.44
C ALA A 172 20.50 19.52 -13.72
N VAL A 173 19.98 19.72 -12.50
CA VAL A 173 20.31 20.89 -11.67
C VAL A 173 21.79 20.89 -11.26
N ALA A 174 22.30 19.74 -10.78
CA ALA A 174 23.70 19.59 -10.38
C ALA A 174 24.65 19.83 -11.56
N GLY A 175 24.31 19.31 -12.74
CA GLY A 175 25.06 19.56 -13.98
C GLY A 175 25.16 21.04 -14.28
N LYS A 176 24.04 21.78 -14.25
CA LYS A 176 24.06 23.23 -14.48
C LYS A 176 24.94 23.96 -13.46
N ILE A 177 24.82 23.64 -12.16
CA ILE A 177 25.66 24.25 -11.11
C ILE A 177 27.14 24.03 -11.38
N LEU A 178 27.53 22.80 -11.72
CA LEU A 178 28.93 22.46 -11.98
C LEU A 178 29.47 23.21 -13.21
N PHE A 179 28.71 23.26 -14.30
CA PHE A 179 29.13 23.99 -15.50
C PHE A 179 29.20 25.50 -15.28
N ASP A 180 28.20 26.10 -14.63
CA ASP A 180 28.22 27.53 -14.30
C ASP A 180 29.38 27.88 -13.36
N SER A 181 29.67 27.02 -12.36
CA SER A 181 30.81 27.24 -11.45
C SER A 181 32.18 27.10 -12.12
N SER A 182 32.29 26.24 -13.14
CA SER A 182 33.54 26.07 -13.92
C SER A 182 33.84 27.25 -14.85
N LEU A 183 32.82 28.03 -15.21
CA LEU A 183 32.93 29.21 -16.10
C LEU A 183 33.35 30.49 -15.37
N PHE A 184 33.22 30.54 -14.04
CA PHE A 184 33.63 31.67 -13.17
C PHE A 184 34.90 31.38 -12.36
N GLY A 185 35.60 30.28 -12.68
CA GLY A 185 36.82 29.82 -12.00
C GLY A 185 38.15 30.32 -12.59
N GLU A 186 38.14 31.38 -13.41
CA GLU A 186 39.34 32.13 -13.84
C GLU A 186 39.33 33.57 -13.28
#